data_AF-A0A7L5AS28-F1
#
_entry.id   AF-A0A7L5AS28-F1
#
_cell.length_a   1.000
_cell.length_b   1.000
_cell.length_c   1.000
_cell.angle_alpha   90.00
_cell.angle_beta   90.00
_cell.angle_gamma   90.00
#
_symmetry.space_group_name_H-M   'P 1'
#
loop_
_entity.id
_entity.type
_entity.pdbx_description
1 polymer ?
#
loop_
_entity_poly.entity_id
_entity_poly.type
_entity_poly.pdbx_seq_one_letter_code
_entity_poly.pdbx_strand_id
1 'polypeptide(L)'
;MTTPARMLTDLAQWLPLLRELEQGRGQPRSPRPNPAHPGDTAGQVPFGIRVDSEDEPADARTAAGIRTWATIWADFFTTWYPGFPQTDKRQTLHKQARIRRYRRRRALTWLATIAPQAEAQHPNEWADFLDELQPIYARVATATGHADATDPDHRCPACGGQLQQAATRRGLTDSRQCTNCQQWYPDGDIIDATRHHTITTTDDADAWVTREEARDLHPTISADLLRQWIHRGEVTSRPKAPDKRDVNLGSLNARVDKHKRDMKKREREAA
;
A
#
# COMPACT_ATOMS: atom_id res chain seq x y z
N MET A 1 -18.99 -12.20 5.00
CA MET A 1 -18.98 -11.78 3.57
C MET A 1 -19.67 -10.43 3.46
N THR A 2 -19.10 -9.48 2.72
CA THR A 2 -19.72 -8.17 2.48
C THR A 2 -20.90 -8.35 1.53
N THR A 3 -22.09 -7.85 1.88
CA THR A 3 -23.28 -7.98 1.01
C THR A 3 -23.21 -6.99 -0.15
N PRO A 4 -23.86 -7.26 -1.30
CA PRO A 4 -23.91 -6.32 -2.43
C PRO A 4 -24.43 -4.93 -2.08
N ALA A 5 -25.49 -4.86 -1.27
CA ALA A 5 -26.04 -3.60 -0.78
C ALA A 5 -25.00 -2.80 0.03
N ARG A 6 -24.15 -3.52 0.80
CA ARG A 6 -23.07 -2.91 1.56
C ARG A 6 -21.97 -2.40 0.64
N MET A 7 -21.55 -3.18 -0.36
CA MET A 7 -20.55 -2.76 -1.36
C MET A 7 -20.96 -1.47 -2.07
N LEU A 8 -22.23 -1.34 -2.46
CA LEU A 8 -22.77 -0.14 -3.10
C LEU A 8 -22.79 1.08 -2.17
N THR A 9 -23.12 0.85 -0.90
CA THR A 9 -23.12 1.90 0.13
C THR A 9 -21.71 2.40 0.40
N ASP A 10 -20.76 1.48 0.52
CA ASP A 10 -19.34 1.77 0.76
C ASP A 10 -18.73 2.51 -0.45
N LEU A 11 -18.98 2.06 -1.68
CA LEU A 11 -18.59 2.79 -2.90
C LEU A 11 -19.11 4.23 -2.87
N ALA A 12 -20.38 4.44 -2.53
CA ALA A 12 -20.95 5.79 -2.46
C ALA A 12 -20.23 6.68 -1.44
N GLN A 13 -19.72 6.10 -0.35
CA GLN A 13 -18.92 6.79 0.66
C GLN A 13 -17.48 7.06 0.22
N TRP A 14 -16.88 6.18 -0.58
CA TRP A 14 -15.48 6.27 -1.01
C TRP A 14 -15.26 7.10 -2.28
N LEU A 15 -16.29 7.31 -3.11
CA LEU A 15 -16.16 8.11 -4.33
C LEU A 15 -15.59 9.53 -4.14
N PRO A 16 -15.92 10.28 -3.06
CA PRO A 16 -15.26 11.55 -2.78
C PRO A 16 -13.75 11.41 -2.54
N LEU A 17 -13.32 10.37 -1.81
CA LEU A 17 -11.89 10.10 -1.54
C LEU A 17 -11.16 9.75 -2.84
N LEU A 18 -11.75 8.91 -3.68
CA LEU A 18 -11.22 8.59 -5.00
C LEU A 18 -11.03 9.86 -5.86
N ARG A 19 -12.00 10.78 -5.81
CA ARG A 19 -11.91 12.05 -6.53
C ARG A 19 -10.79 12.96 -5.98
N GLU A 20 -10.53 12.94 -4.68
CA GLU A 20 -9.42 13.69 -4.09
C GLU A 20 -8.07 13.13 -4.56
N LEU A 21 -7.93 11.80 -4.64
CA LEU A 21 -6.76 11.12 -5.18
C LEU A 21 -6.56 11.47 -6.67
N GLU A 22 -7.61 11.40 -7.49
CA GLU A 22 -7.60 11.78 -8.92
C GLU A 22 -7.13 13.23 -9.16
N GLN A 23 -7.44 14.14 -8.24
CA GLN A 23 -7.08 15.56 -8.35
C GLN A 23 -5.67 15.85 -7.82
N GLY A 24 -4.92 14.82 -7.40
CA GLY A 24 -3.62 14.98 -6.73
C GLY A 24 -3.71 15.71 -5.39
N ARG A 25 -4.93 15.82 -4.82
CA ARG A 25 -5.20 16.52 -3.56
C ARG A 25 -5.27 15.58 -2.35
N GLY A 26 -5.42 14.29 -2.60
CA GLY A 26 -5.32 13.24 -1.60
C GLY A 26 -3.97 12.56 -1.70
N GLN A 27 -3.04 12.87 -0.80
CA GLN A 27 -2.19 11.79 -0.31
C GLN A 27 -3.06 10.96 0.64
N PRO A 28 -2.91 9.62 0.68
CA PRO A 28 -3.32 8.85 1.84
C PRO A 28 -2.70 9.53 3.07
N ARG A 29 -3.55 10.09 3.92
CA ARG A 29 -3.10 10.76 5.15
C ARG A 29 -2.59 9.68 6.10
N SER A 30 -1.29 9.40 6.05
CA SER A 30 -0.62 8.94 7.26
C SER A 30 -0.61 10.14 8.23
N PRO A 31 -1.08 9.99 9.48
CA PRO A 31 -1.04 11.06 10.46
C PRO A 31 0.40 11.25 10.95
N ARG A 32 1.27 11.88 10.14
CA ARG A 32 2.53 12.45 10.64
C ARG A 32 2.55 13.97 10.44
N PRO A 33 3.03 14.74 11.43
CA PRO A 33 3.18 16.18 11.29
C PRO A 33 4.38 16.49 10.38
N ASN A 34 4.19 17.47 9.51
CA ASN A 34 5.19 18.05 8.61
C ASN A 34 6.08 19.05 9.38
N PRO A 35 7.41 18.90 9.39
CA PRO A 35 8.32 19.95 9.78
C PRO A 35 9.28 20.25 8.61
N ALA A 36 8.96 21.27 7.80
CA ALA A 36 9.89 21.95 6.92
C ALA A 36 10.55 21.11 5.77
N HIS A 37 9.93 21.10 4.59
CA HIS A 37 10.51 20.67 3.29
C HIS A 37 11.86 21.35 3.00
N PRO A 38 12.86 20.69 2.36
CA PRO A 38 12.94 20.70 0.88
C PRO A 38 13.74 19.54 0.21
N GLY A 39 13.28 19.03 -0.94
CA GLY A 39 14.10 18.17 -1.81
C GLY A 39 13.32 17.41 -2.89
N ASP A 40 13.19 18.03 -4.07
CA ASP A 40 12.73 17.51 -5.38
C ASP A 40 11.33 16.89 -5.48
N THR A 41 10.29 17.46 -6.09
CA THR A 41 10.12 18.22 -7.36
C THR A 41 10.53 17.49 -8.65
N ALA A 42 10.13 16.22 -8.79
CA ALA A 42 9.82 15.66 -10.11
C ALA A 42 8.75 14.54 -10.04
N GLY A 43 7.49 14.89 -10.29
CA GLY A 43 6.58 14.04 -11.06
C GLY A 43 6.00 12.74 -10.47
N GLN A 44 6.16 12.41 -9.19
CA GLN A 44 5.53 11.21 -8.62
C GLN A 44 4.20 11.50 -7.93
N VAL A 45 3.12 11.17 -8.65
CA VAL A 45 1.80 10.95 -8.06
C VAL A 45 1.92 9.91 -6.93
N PRO A 46 1.42 10.19 -5.71
CA PRO A 46 1.50 9.25 -4.62
C PRO A 46 0.55 8.08 -4.92
N PHE A 47 1.12 6.88 -5.03
CA PHE A 47 0.45 5.57 -5.19
C PHE A 47 -0.16 5.27 -6.57
N GLY A 48 0.66 4.65 -7.44
CA GLY A 48 0.29 3.35 -8.02
C GLY A 48 -0.88 3.26 -9.01
N ILE A 49 -1.33 4.34 -9.66
CA ILE A 49 -2.20 4.19 -10.83
C ILE A 49 -1.35 3.77 -12.03
N ARG A 50 -1.12 2.45 -12.18
CA ARG A 50 -0.69 1.87 -13.46
C ARG A 50 -1.93 1.77 -14.34
N VAL A 51 -2.03 2.65 -15.33
CA VAL A 51 -3.05 2.55 -16.39
C VAL A 51 -2.51 1.58 -17.43
N ASP A 52 -2.87 0.30 -17.32
CA ASP A 52 -2.68 -0.68 -18.40
C ASP A 52 -3.97 -1.50 -18.58
N SER A 53 -4.23 -1.87 -19.84
CA SER A 53 -5.38 -2.56 -20.46
C SER A 53 -6.42 -1.65 -21.15
N GLU A 54 -6.39 -1.72 -22.49
CA GLU A 54 -7.21 -0.99 -23.48
C GLU A 54 -8.54 -1.69 -23.83
N ASP A 55 -8.83 -2.88 -23.29
CA ASP A 55 -9.96 -3.73 -23.75
C ASP A 55 -11.17 -3.86 -22.79
N GLU A 56 -11.39 -2.89 -21.88
CA GLU A 56 -12.58 -2.87 -20.99
C GLU A 56 -13.45 -1.63 -21.22
N PRO A 57 -14.79 -1.72 -21.06
CA PRO A 57 -15.69 -0.61 -21.36
C PRO A 57 -15.32 0.64 -20.57
N ALA A 58 -15.17 1.74 -21.30
CA ALA A 58 -14.68 3.00 -20.79
C ALA A 58 -15.42 3.47 -19.52
N ASP A 59 -14.62 3.96 -18.57
CA ASP A 59 -14.94 4.92 -17.51
C ASP A 59 -15.19 4.43 -16.07
N ALA A 60 -15.46 3.16 -15.75
CA ALA A 60 -15.67 2.73 -14.34
C ALA A 60 -14.40 2.73 -13.44
N ARG A 61 -13.33 3.39 -13.89
CA ARG A 61 -12.06 3.57 -13.17
C ARG A 61 -11.99 4.88 -12.38
N THR A 62 -12.78 5.88 -12.78
CA THR A 62 -12.83 7.19 -12.11
C THR A 62 -14.10 7.36 -11.28
N ALA A 63 -14.09 8.27 -10.32
CA ALA A 63 -15.28 8.62 -9.54
C ALA A 63 -16.42 9.15 -10.42
N ALA A 64 -16.10 9.80 -11.53
CA ALA A 64 -17.09 10.26 -12.50
C ALA A 64 -17.69 9.08 -13.28
N GLY A 65 -16.86 8.16 -13.76
CA GLY A 65 -17.36 7.07 -14.58
C GLY A 65 -17.96 5.91 -13.78
N ILE A 66 -17.56 5.67 -12.52
CA ILE A 66 -18.31 4.79 -11.60
C ILE A 66 -19.74 5.33 -11.39
N ARG A 67 -19.92 6.66 -11.33
CA ARG A 67 -21.27 7.25 -11.27
C ARG A 67 -22.04 7.06 -12.56
N THR A 68 -21.36 7.12 -13.71
CA THR A 68 -21.98 6.84 -15.01
C THR A 68 -22.41 5.38 -15.11
N TRP A 69 -21.51 4.44 -14.80
CA TRP A 69 -21.78 3.00 -14.69
C TRP A 69 -22.99 2.71 -13.79
N ALA A 70 -23.00 3.23 -12.56
CA ALA A 70 -24.11 3.04 -11.64
C ALA A 70 -25.42 3.63 -12.19
N THR A 71 -25.36 4.73 -12.95
CA THR A 71 -26.54 5.34 -13.57
C THR A 71 -27.10 4.47 -14.70
N ILE A 72 -26.25 3.78 -15.46
CA ILE A 72 -26.64 2.85 -16.52
C ILE A 72 -27.37 1.65 -15.92
N TRP A 73 -26.78 1.01 -14.91
CA TRP A 73 -27.43 -0.09 -14.19
C TRP A 73 -28.71 0.37 -13.48
N ALA A 74 -28.73 1.58 -12.93
CA ALA A 74 -29.96 2.12 -12.37
C ALA A 74 -31.06 2.33 -13.43
N ASP A 75 -30.72 2.79 -14.64
CA ASP A 75 -31.70 2.85 -15.74
C ASP A 75 -32.22 1.45 -16.10
N PHE A 76 -31.33 0.47 -16.22
CA PHE A 76 -31.70 -0.91 -16.56
C PHE A 76 -32.71 -1.49 -15.57
N PHE A 77 -32.44 -1.38 -14.26
CA PHE A 77 -33.32 -1.90 -13.23
C PHE A 77 -34.62 -1.10 -13.02
N THR A 78 -34.72 0.14 -13.53
CA THR A 78 -35.98 0.91 -13.43
C THR A 78 -37.12 0.34 -14.25
N THR A 79 -36.83 -0.57 -15.18
CA THR A 79 -37.85 -1.33 -15.91
C THR A 79 -38.70 -2.20 -14.98
N TRP A 80 -38.10 -2.73 -13.92
CA TRP A 80 -38.78 -3.56 -12.91
C TRP A 80 -39.03 -2.83 -11.58
N TYR A 81 -38.16 -1.91 -11.21
CA TYR A 81 -38.21 -1.20 -9.93
C TYR A 81 -38.45 0.31 -10.14
N PRO A 82 -39.71 0.78 -10.16
CA PRO A 82 -39.98 2.20 -10.30
C PRO A 82 -39.52 2.97 -9.04
N GLY A 83 -39.17 4.25 -9.22
CA GLY A 83 -38.78 5.13 -8.10
C GLY A 83 -37.44 5.85 -8.30
N PHE A 84 -36.67 5.50 -9.33
CA PHE A 84 -35.56 6.33 -9.79
C PHE A 84 -36.06 7.33 -10.86
N PRO A 85 -35.86 8.65 -10.69
CA PRO A 85 -36.38 9.63 -11.63
C PRO A 85 -35.76 9.48 -13.03
N GLN A 86 -36.60 9.37 -14.07
CA GLN A 86 -36.18 9.34 -15.47
C GLN A 86 -36.31 10.72 -16.14
N THR A 87 -35.53 10.95 -17.21
CA THR A 87 -35.64 12.17 -18.02
C THR A 87 -36.67 11.99 -19.13
N ASP A 88 -37.59 12.94 -19.23
CA ASP A 88 -38.56 13.02 -20.34
C ASP A 88 -38.18 14.16 -21.29
N LYS A 89 -38.20 13.88 -22.60
CA LYS A 89 -37.87 14.83 -23.67
C LYS A 89 -38.82 16.03 -23.71
N ARG A 90 -40.05 15.89 -23.19
CA ARG A 90 -41.04 16.99 -23.08
C ARG A 90 -40.71 18.00 -21.98
N GLN A 91 -39.77 17.67 -21.09
CA GLN A 91 -39.38 18.56 -19.99
C GLN A 91 -38.39 19.64 -20.46
N THR A 92 -38.38 20.79 -19.78
CA THR A 92 -37.41 21.85 -20.04
C THR A 92 -35.97 21.35 -19.83
N LEU A 93 -35.01 21.90 -20.59
CA LEU A 93 -33.59 21.56 -20.48
C LEU A 93 -33.07 21.69 -19.03
N HIS A 94 -33.52 22.72 -18.30
CA HIS A 94 -33.17 22.91 -16.90
C HIS A 94 -33.66 21.76 -16.01
N LYS A 95 -34.91 21.31 -16.19
CA LYS A 95 -35.48 20.18 -15.44
C LYS A 95 -34.75 18.88 -15.77
N GLN A 96 -34.44 18.64 -17.05
CA GLN A 96 -33.65 17.50 -17.49
C GLN A 96 -32.25 17.51 -16.86
N ALA A 97 -31.56 18.65 -16.83
CA ALA A 97 -30.23 18.78 -16.23
C ALA A 97 -30.25 18.51 -14.71
N ARG A 98 -31.28 18.98 -14.01
CA ARG A 98 -31.47 18.72 -12.57
C ARG A 98 -31.67 17.23 -12.29
N ILE A 99 -32.49 16.54 -13.09
CA ILE A 99 -32.69 15.10 -12.98
C ILE A 99 -31.39 14.35 -13.24
N ARG A 100 -30.68 14.64 -14.33
CA ARG A 100 -29.36 14.01 -14.63
C ARG A 100 -28.37 14.17 -13.47
N ARG A 101 -28.33 15.35 -12.84
CA ARG A 101 -27.47 15.60 -11.66
C ARG A 101 -27.90 14.77 -10.44
N TYR A 102 -29.20 14.66 -10.18
CA TYR A 102 -29.74 13.82 -9.11
C TYR A 102 -29.34 12.35 -9.34
N ARG A 103 -29.57 11.83 -10.55
CA ARG A 103 -29.29 10.44 -10.92
C ARG A 103 -27.83 10.08 -10.68
N ARG A 104 -26.89 10.87 -11.23
CA ARG A 104 -25.45 10.67 -11.01
C ARG A 104 -25.01 10.66 -9.54
N ARG A 105 -25.73 11.35 -8.65
CA ARG A 105 -25.41 11.40 -7.22
C ARG A 105 -26.04 10.27 -6.40
N ARG A 106 -27.17 9.73 -6.86
CA ARG A 106 -28.02 8.81 -6.08
C ARG A 106 -28.08 7.39 -6.61
N ALA A 107 -27.52 7.12 -7.79
CA ALA A 107 -27.57 5.80 -8.43
C ALA A 107 -27.08 4.67 -7.52
N LEU A 108 -25.88 4.77 -6.95
CA LEU A 108 -25.32 3.75 -6.03
C LEU A 108 -26.22 3.51 -4.80
N THR A 109 -26.69 4.58 -4.16
CA THR A 109 -27.57 4.46 -2.99
C THR A 109 -28.93 3.87 -3.35
N TRP A 110 -29.45 4.15 -4.54
CA TRP A 110 -30.71 3.59 -5.00
C TRP A 110 -30.56 2.10 -5.37
N LEU A 111 -29.50 1.71 -6.08
CA LEU A 111 -29.17 0.31 -6.33
C LEU A 111 -29.05 -0.48 -5.02
N ALA A 112 -28.43 0.11 -3.99
CA ALA A 112 -28.35 -0.50 -2.66
C ALA A 112 -29.72 -0.74 -2.02
N THR A 113 -30.71 0.13 -2.26
CA THR A 113 -32.07 -0.03 -1.71
C THR A 113 -32.86 -1.15 -2.37
N ILE A 114 -32.64 -1.41 -3.66
CA ILE A 114 -33.36 -2.46 -4.39
C ILE A 114 -32.63 -3.82 -4.34
N ALA A 115 -31.37 -3.85 -3.90
CA ALA A 115 -30.51 -5.03 -3.92
C ALA A 115 -31.16 -6.32 -3.39
N PRO A 116 -31.82 -6.34 -2.20
CA PRO A 116 -32.44 -7.58 -1.72
C PRO A 116 -33.58 -8.09 -2.61
N GLN A 117 -34.31 -7.17 -3.24
CA GLN A 117 -35.43 -7.53 -4.11
C GLN A 117 -34.94 -7.95 -5.50
N ALA A 118 -33.94 -7.27 -6.04
CA ALA A 118 -33.29 -7.61 -7.31
C ALA A 118 -32.63 -8.99 -7.25
N GLU A 119 -31.91 -9.29 -6.17
CA GLU A 119 -31.29 -10.59 -5.93
C GLU A 119 -32.33 -11.73 -5.89
N ALA A 120 -33.51 -11.48 -5.32
CA ALA A 120 -34.56 -12.48 -5.20
C ALA A 120 -35.39 -12.67 -6.47
N GLN A 121 -35.64 -11.61 -7.24
CA GLN A 121 -36.60 -11.61 -8.36
C GLN A 121 -35.94 -11.65 -9.74
N HIS A 122 -34.70 -11.17 -9.87
CA HIS A 122 -33.93 -11.11 -11.12
C HIS A 122 -32.49 -11.60 -10.89
N PRO A 123 -32.28 -12.87 -10.48
CA PRO A 123 -30.98 -13.36 -10.03
C PRO A 123 -29.91 -13.38 -11.13
N ASN A 124 -30.28 -13.57 -12.40
CA ASN A 124 -29.33 -13.60 -13.51
C ASN A 124 -28.81 -12.20 -13.81
N GLU A 125 -29.72 -11.23 -13.98
CA GLU A 125 -29.39 -9.83 -14.20
C GLU A 125 -28.64 -9.23 -13.01
N TRP A 126 -28.99 -9.68 -11.80
CA TRP A 126 -28.27 -9.30 -10.59
C TRP A 126 -26.86 -9.90 -10.58
N ALA A 127 -26.68 -11.16 -11.01
CA ALA A 127 -25.35 -11.78 -11.12
C ALA A 127 -24.45 -11.03 -12.11
N ASP A 128 -24.97 -10.68 -13.30
CA ASP A 128 -24.23 -9.87 -14.30
C ASP A 128 -23.77 -8.53 -13.71
N PHE A 129 -24.65 -7.88 -12.95
CA PHE A 129 -24.29 -6.66 -12.22
C PHE A 129 -23.22 -6.89 -11.15
N LEU A 130 -23.26 -8.01 -10.43
CA LEU A 130 -22.27 -8.34 -9.41
C LEU A 130 -20.89 -8.60 -10.01
N ASP A 131 -20.82 -9.23 -11.17
CA ASP A 131 -19.56 -9.49 -11.88
C ASP A 131 -18.84 -8.18 -12.23
N GLU A 132 -19.57 -7.11 -12.50
CA GLU A 132 -18.98 -5.77 -12.69
C GLU A 132 -18.73 -5.04 -11.36
N LEU A 133 -19.64 -5.15 -10.38
CA LEU A 133 -19.55 -4.45 -9.09
C LEU A 133 -18.33 -4.92 -8.27
N GLN A 134 -18.06 -6.22 -8.23
CA GLN A 134 -16.98 -6.80 -7.42
C GLN A 134 -15.59 -6.23 -7.76
N PRO A 135 -15.13 -6.23 -9.02
CA PRO A 135 -13.83 -5.67 -9.37
C PRO A 135 -13.80 -4.15 -9.18
N ILE A 136 -14.90 -3.43 -9.41
CA ILE A 136 -14.98 -1.97 -9.12
C ILE A 136 -14.79 -1.74 -7.61
N TYR A 137 -15.52 -2.48 -6.78
CA TYR A 137 -15.43 -2.37 -5.32
C TYR A 137 -14.02 -2.66 -4.81
N ALA A 138 -13.42 -3.78 -5.22
CA ALA A 138 -12.08 -4.17 -4.80
C ALA A 138 -11.05 -3.10 -5.17
N ARG A 139 -11.08 -2.60 -6.42
CA ARG A 139 -10.18 -1.55 -6.90
C ARG A 139 -10.32 -0.26 -6.10
N VAL A 140 -11.55 0.21 -5.87
CA VAL A 140 -11.78 1.44 -5.09
C VAL A 140 -11.37 1.25 -3.64
N ALA A 141 -11.68 0.09 -3.04
CA ALA A 141 -11.25 -0.22 -1.68
C ALA A 141 -9.73 -0.15 -1.54
N THR A 142 -8.98 -0.77 -2.46
CA THR A 142 -7.51 -0.68 -2.47
C THR A 142 -7.04 0.75 -2.66
N ALA A 143 -7.56 1.47 -3.66
CA ALA A 143 -7.12 2.84 -3.96
C ALA A 143 -7.38 3.81 -2.80
N THR A 144 -8.43 3.57 -2.01
CA THR A 144 -8.84 4.45 -0.89
C THR A 144 -8.36 3.95 0.49
N GLY A 145 -7.57 2.87 0.55
CA GLY A 145 -7.04 2.32 1.80
C GLY A 145 -8.06 1.56 2.66
N HIS A 146 -9.14 1.08 2.05
CA HIS A 146 -10.20 0.28 2.68
C HIS A 146 -10.13 -1.21 2.32
N ALA A 147 -9.03 -1.67 1.72
CA ALA A 147 -8.66 -3.07 1.57
C ALA A 147 -7.26 -3.29 2.16
N ASP A 148 -7.01 -4.48 2.69
CA ASP A 148 -5.70 -4.85 3.23
C ASP A 148 -4.63 -4.61 2.16
N ALA A 149 -3.48 -4.09 2.59
CA ALA A 149 -2.39 -3.73 1.69
C ALA A 149 -1.10 -4.41 2.12
N THR A 150 -0.41 -5.02 1.16
CA THR A 150 0.98 -5.44 1.37
C THR A 150 1.87 -4.21 1.39
N ASP A 151 2.84 -4.18 2.30
CA ASP A 151 3.92 -3.20 2.31
C ASP A 151 5.07 -3.71 1.43
N PRO A 152 5.23 -3.19 0.20
CA PRO A 152 6.26 -3.66 -0.71
C PRO A 152 7.66 -3.20 -0.31
N ASP A 153 7.75 -2.06 0.39
CA ASP A 153 8.99 -1.35 0.71
C ASP A 153 9.70 -1.99 1.90
N HIS A 154 8.95 -2.63 2.80
CA HIS A 154 9.49 -3.24 4.01
C HIS A 154 9.40 -4.78 3.99
N ARG A 155 10.26 -5.41 4.81
CA ARG A 155 10.25 -6.85 5.07
C ARG A 155 10.33 -7.10 6.56
N CYS A 156 9.70 -8.18 7.03
CA CYS A 156 9.69 -8.54 8.43
C CYS A 156 11.13 -8.68 8.98
N PRO A 157 11.51 -7.91 10.01
CA PRO A 157 12.82 -8.03 10.66
C PRO A 157 13.13 -9.43 11.21
N ALA A 158 12.12 -10.16 11.69
CA ALA A 158 12.32 -11.46 12.33
C ALA A 158 12.53 -12.61 11.34
N CYS A 159 11.83 -12.60 10.20
CA CYS A 159 11.84 -13.75 9.28
C CYS A 159 11.93 -13.40 7.79
N GLY A 160 12.09 -12.13 7.43
CA GLY A 160 12.13 -11.66 6.04
C GLY A 160 10.80 -11.76 5.28
N GLY A 161 9.72 -12.18 5.94
CA GLY A 161 8.39 -12.34 5.34
C GLY A 161 7.75 -11.01 4.91
N GLN A 162 6.69 -11.12 4.11
CA GLN A 162 5.90 -9.95 3.71
C GLN A 162 5.16 -9.36 4.90
N LEU A 163 5.00 -8.04 4.86
CA LEU A 163 4.27 -7.27 5.86
C LEU A 163 2.94 -6.79 5.24
N GLN A 164 1.87 -6.83 6.02
CA GLN A 164 0.55 -6.40 5.61
C GLN A 164 0.00 -5.36 6.59
N GLN A 165 -0.68 -4.34 6.06
CA GLN A 165 -1.51 -3.41 6.79
C GLN A 165 -2.97 -3.85 6.68
N ALA A 166 -3.65 -3.89 7.82
CA ALA A 166 -5.07 -4.22 7.84
C ALA A 166 -5.90 -2.98 7.46
N ALA A 167 -6.98 -3.19 6.70
CA ALA A 167 -7.95 -2.14 6.45
C ALA A 167 -8.83 -1.88 7.68
N THR A 168 -9.06 -0.61 7.95
CA THR A 168 -10.04 -0.15 8.93
C THR A 168 -11.09 0.74 8.28
N ARG A 169 -12.13 1.08 9.03
CA ARG A 169 -13.15 2.07 8.59
C ARG A 169 -12.56 3.44 8.28
N ARG A 170 -11.35 3.76 8.78
CA ARG A 170 -10.69 5.06 8.60
C ARG A 170 -9.53 5.03 7.59
N GLY A 171 -9.25 3.87 6.98
CA GLY A 171 -8.08 3.66 6.14
C GLY A 171 -7.21 2.50 6.67
N LEU A 172 -6.02 2.34 6.13
CA LEU A 172 -5.07 1.33 6.57
C LEU A 172 -4.56 1.59 7.99
N THR A 173 -4.24 0.53 8.73
CA THR A 173 -3.57 0.65 10.03
C THR A 173 -2.16 1.20 9.86
N ASP A 174 -1.70 2.02 10.82
CA ASP A 174 -0.29 2.44 10.87
C ASP A 174 0.64 1.23 11.13
N SER A 175 0.16 0.24 11.89
CA SER A 175 0.88 -1.00 12.15
C SER A 175 0.87 -1.96 10.96
N ARG A 176 1.92 -2.77 10.85
CA ARG A 176 2.03 -3.89 9.92
C ARG A 176 2.18 -5.21 10.66
N GLN A 177 1.60 -6.27 10.11
CA GLN A 177 1.75 -7.63 10.61
C GLN A 177 2.48 -8.49 9.57
N CYS A 178 3.40 -9.35 10.02
CA CYS A 178 4.04 -10.30 9.13
C CYS A 178 3.13 -11.49 8.80
N THR A 179 3.01 -11.82 7.51
CA THR A 179 2.21 -12.97 7.04
C THR A 179 2.75 -14.32 7.50
N ASN A 180 4.06 -14.41 7.76
CA ASN A 180 4.72 -15.67 8.07
C ASN A 180 4.80 -15.91 9.58
N CYS A 181 5.39 -14.98 10.33
CA CYS A 181 5.61 -15.14 11.78
C CYS A 181 4.57 -14.40 12.65
N GLN A 182 3.59 -13.71 12.03
CA GLN A 182 2.50 -13.01 12.71
C GLN A 182 2.93 -11.89 13.66
N GLN A 183 4.21 -11.48 13.61
CA GLN A 183 4.76 -10.42 14.45
C GLN A 183 4.31 -9.03 13.97
N TRP A 184 4.13 -8.13 14.92
CA TRP A 184 3.59 -6.79 14.72
C TRP A 184 4.67 -5.73 14.78
N TYR A 185 4.57 -4.75 13.89
CA TYR A 185 5.46 -3.60 13.83
C TYR A 185 4.66 -2.31 13.72
N PRO A 186 4.97 -1.28 14.54
CA PRO A 186 4.16 -0.07 14.63
C PRO A 186 4.31 0.87 13.43
N ASP A 187 5.51 1.02 12.84
CA ASP A 187 5.73 1.81 11.62
C ASP A 187 6.98 1.35 10.84
N GLY A 188 7.18 1.93 9.65
CA GLY A 188 8.29 1.62 8.74
C GLY A 188 9.68 1.95 9.30
N ASP A 189 9.83 3.08 9.98
CA ASP A 189 11.12 3.47 10.58
C ASP A 189 11.55 2.48 11.67
N ILE A 190 10.59 2.00 12.47
CA ILE A 190 10.84 0.98 13.49
C ILE A 190 11.14 -0.37 12.82
N ILE A 191 10.52 -0.69 11.68
CA ILE A 191 10.87 -1.89 10.90
C ILE A 191 12.31 -1.81 10.42
N ASP A 192 12.71 -0.69 9.81
CA ASP A 192 14.07 -0.50 9.29
C ASP A 192 15.10 -0.49 10.40
N ALA A 193 14.83 0.21 11.51
CA ALA A 193 15.70 0.23 12.68
C ALA A 193 15.83 -1.18 13.30
N THR A 194 14.72 -1.92 13.43
CA THR A 194 14.75 -3.29 13.96
C THR A 194 15.51 -4.22 13.02
N ARG A 195 15.27 -4.14 11.71
CA ARG A 195 15.98 -4.94 10.71
C ARG A 195 17.47 -4.63 10.70
N HIS A 196 17.84 -3.36 10.73
CA HIS A 196 19.23 -2.93 10.82
C HIS A 196 19.88 -3.46 12.10
N HIS A 197 19.19 -3.38 13.25
CA HIS A 197 19.66 -3.95 14.50
C HIS A 197 19.87 -5.47 14.39
N THR A 198 18.87 -6.22 13.93
CA THR A 198 18.97 -7.68 13.75
C THR A 198 20.15 -8.07 12.86
N ILE A 199 20.37 -7.35 11.75
CA ILE A 199 21.49 -7.59 10.83
C ILE A 199 22.84 -7.22 11.48
N THR A 200 22.91 -6.14 12.25
CA THR A 200 24.17 -5.69 12.86
C THR A 200 24.52 -6.40 14.16
N THR A 201 23.61 -7.20 14.72
CA THR A 201 23.84 -8.04 15.90
C THR A 201 23.78 -9.54 15.62
N THR A 202 23.52 -9.97 14.37
CA THR A 202 23.54 -11.39 14.03
C THR A 202 24.95 -11.96 14.21
N ASP A 203 25.02 -13.16 14.78
CA ASP A 203 26.24 -13.96 14.93
C ASP A 203 26.28 -15.14 13.94
N ASP A 204 25.36 -15.17 12.97
CA ASP A 204 25.21 -16.26 12.00
C ASP A 204 26.47 -16.41 11.14
N ALA A 205 27.09 -17.60 11.22
CA ALA A 205 28.29 -17.98 10.50
C ALA A 205 28.02 -18.29 9.01
N ASP A 206 26.75 -18.41 8.60
CA ASP A 206 26.35 -18.70 7.22
C ASP A 206 25.86 -17.46 6.47
N ALA A 207 25.74 -16.31 7.14
CA ALA A 207 25.43 -15.04 6.51
C ALA A 207 26.68 -14.39 5.90
N TRP A 208 26.65 -14.14 4.59
CA TRP A 208 27.73 -13.50 3.84
C TRP A 208 27.22 -12.22 3.16
N VAL A 209 28.02 -11.16 3.25
CA VAL A 209 27.72 -9.86 2.62
C VAL A 209 28.93 -9.38 1.84
N THR A 210 28.69 -8.56 0.84
CA THR A 210 29.78 -7.92 0.10
C THR A 210 30.48 -6.89 0.98
N ARG A 211 31.70 -6.47 0.60
CA ARG A 211 32.44 -5.44 1.36
C ARG A 211 31.80 -4.06 1.31
N GLU A 212 31.05 -3.79 0.26
CA GLU A 212 30.30 -2.55 0.10
C GLU A 212 29.12 -2.54 1.08
N GLU A 213 28.28 -3.57 1.04
CA GLU A 213 27.18 -3.75 2.01
C GLU A 213 27.68 -3.77 3.46
N ALA A 214 28.83 -4.42 3.73
CA ALA A 214 29.44 -4.41 5.06
C ALA A 214 29.74 -3.00 5.59
N ARG A 215 30.16 -2.09 4.72
CA ARG A 215 30.42 -0.69 5.07
C ARG A 215 29.15 0.13 5.16
N ASP A 216 28.14 -0.18 4.35
CA ASP A 216 26.84 0.48 4.43
C ASP A 216 26.12 0.10 5.73
N LEU A 217 26.26 -1.17 6.16
CA LEU A 217 25.77 -1.65 7.45
C LEU A 217 26.52 -1.06 8.64
N HIS A 218 27.82 -0.80 8.50
CA HIS A 218 28.66 -0.23 9.56
C HIS A 218 29.45 0.99 9.07
N PRO A 219 28.80 2.17 8.95
CA PRO A 219 29.40 3.37 8.34
C PRO A 219 30.66 3.87 9.06
N THR A 220 30.83 3.50 10.34
CA THR A 220 32.01 3.86 11.14
C THR A 220 33.28 3.10 10.73
N ILE A 221 33.19 2.10 9.86
CA ILE A 221 34.32 1.27 9.44
C ILE A 221 34.83 1.73 8.08
N SER A 222 36.07 2.19 8.03
CA SER A 222 36.72 2.53 6.76
C SER A 222 37.09 1.29 5.94
N ALA A 223 37.23 1.46 4.63
CA ALA A 223 37.66 0.40 3.73
C ALA A 223 39.03 -0.20 4.12
N ASP A 224 39.95 0.64 4.60
CA ASP A 224 41.29 0.19 5.03
C ASP A 224 41.24 -0.60 6.33
N LEU A 225 40.41 -0.18 7.29
CA LEU A 225 40.20 -0.91 8.54
C LEU A 225 39.63 -2.30 8.26
N LEU A 226 38.62 -2.39 7.39
CA LEU A 226 38.04 -3.68 6.97
C LEU A 226 39.08 -4.56 6.26
N ARG A 227 39.90 -4.01 5.37
CA ARG A 227 41.01 -4.75 4.72
C ARG A 227 42.00 -5.28 5.75
N GLN A 228 42.37 -4.48 6.75
CA GLN A 228 43.28 -4.90 7.81
C GLN A 228 42.70 -6.04 8.64
N TRP A 229 41.43 -5.97 9.03
CA TRP A 229 40.79 -7.05 9.78
C TRP A 229 40.73 -8.36 8.98
N ILE A 230 40.42 -8.29 7.69
CA ILE A 230 40.45 -9.46 6.80
C ILE A 230 41.87 -10.03 6.70
N HIS A 231 42.87 -9.16 6.50
CA HIS A 231 44.27 -9.60 6.38
C HIS A 231 44.79 -10.26 7.66
N ARG A 232 44.34 -9.80 8.82
CA ARG A 232 44.69 -10.37 10.14
C ARG A 232 43.86 -11.61 10.51
N GLY A 233 42.90 -12.02 9.68
CA GLY A 233 42.00 -13.13 9.97
C GLY A 233 40.98 -12.84 11.08
N GLU A 234 40.76 -11.57 11.43
CA GLU A 234 39.76 -11.17 12.44
C GLU A 234 38.34 -11.15 11.87
N VAL A 235 38.20 -11.04 10.54
CA VAL A 235 36.93 -11.15 9.80
C VAL A 235 37.12 -12.20 8.73
N THR A 236 36.25 -13.20 8.72
CA THR A 236 36.30 -14.30 7.76
C THR A 236 35.86 -13.81 6.38
N SER A 237 36.61 -14.15 5.32
CA SER A 237 36.27 -13.80 3.94
C SER A 237 36.36 -15.03 3.03
N ARG A 238 35.49 -15.15 2.03
CA ARG A 238 35.54 -16.27 1.08
C ARG A 238 36.75 -16.16 0.15
N PRO A 239 37.60 -17.20 0.05
CA PRO A 239 38.61 -17.26 -0.98
C PRO A 239 37.97 -17.79 -2.27
N LYS A 240 37.95 -16.96 -3.33
CA LYS A 240 37.52 -17.28 -4.72
C LYS A 240 36.02 -17.15 -5.06
N ALA A 241 35.50 -15.92 -5.06
CA ALA A 241 34.41 -15.57 -5.98
C ALA A 241 34.94 -14.55 -7.01
N PRO A 242 34.60 -14.69 -8.31
CA PRO A 242 35.20 -13.90 -9.38
C PRO A 242 34.92 -12.40 -9.27
N ASP A 243 33.84 -11.96 -8.60
CA ASP A 243 33.47 -10.54 -8.59
C ASP A 243 33.28 -9.87 -7.23
N LYS A 244 33.17 -10.56 -6.08
CA LYS A 244 33.05 -9.89 -4.78
C LYS A 244 33.70 -10.72 -3.67
N ARG A 245 34.66 -10.13 -2.95
CA ARG A 245 35.31 -10.75 -1.78
C ARG A 245 34.38 -10.63 -0.57
N ASP A 246 33.36 -11.47 -0.51
CA ASP A 246 32.36 -11.46 0.55
C ASP A 246 33.00 -11.69 1.93
N VAL A 247 32.41 -11.05 2.94
CA VAL A 247 32.79 -11.15 4.34
C VAL A 247 31.66 -11.82 5.12
N ASN A 248 32.02 -12.64 6.10
CA ASN A 248 31.05 -13.26 6.97
C ASN A 248 30.49 -12.23 7.96
N LEU A 249 29.17 -12.09 7.99
CA LEU A 249 28.47 -11.08 8.76
C LEU A 249 28.62 -11.29 10.28
N GLY A 250 28.54 -12.53 10.76
CA GLY A 250 28.74 -12.83 12.18
C GLY A 250 30.12 -12.43 12.69
N SER A 251 31.19 -12.80 11.95
CA SER A 251 32.57 -12.41 12.29
C SER A 251 32.80 -10.89 12.21
N LEU A 252 32.14 -10.23 11.24
CA LEU A 252 32.17 -8.77 11.11
C LEU A 252 31.54 -8.11 12.33
N ASN A 253 30.31 -8.46 12.69
CA ASN A 253 29.57 -7.89 13.81
C ASN A 253 30.32 -8.07 15.13
N ALA A 254 30.83 -9.28 15.40
CA ALA A 254 31.65 -9.56 16.56
C ALA A 254 32.89 -8.65 16.64
N ARG A 255 33.52 -8.39 15.49
CA ARG A 255 34.70 -7.53 15.42
C ARG A 255 34.36 -6.05 15.60
N VAL A 256 33.25 -5.59 15.01
CA VAL A 256 32.72 -4.23 15.19
C VAL A 256 32.49 -3.95 16.67
N ASP A 257 31.82 -4.87 17.37
CA ASP A 257 31.50 -4.73 18.78
C ASP A 257 32.75 -4.68 19.66
N LYS A 258 33.76 -5.51 19.36
CA LYS A 258 35.07 -5.43 20.02
C LYS A 258 35.72 -4.07 19.78
N HIS A 259 35.71 -3.59 18.55
CA HIS A 259 36.31 -2.29 18.20
C HIS A 259 35.63 -1.12 18.93
N LYS A 260 34.29 -1.11 19.01
CA LYS A 260 33.53 -0.10 19.77
C LYS A 260 33.91 -0.11 21.26
N ARG A 261 34.06 -1.28 21.86
CA ARG A 261 34.51 -1.42 23.26
C ARG A 261 35.93 -0.90 23.47
N ASP A 262 36.85 -1.23 22.56
CA ASP A 262 38.25 -0.78 22.62
C ASP A 262 38.35 0.75 22.51
N MET A 263 37.57 1.37 21.62
CA MET A 263 37.50 2.83 21.47
C MET A 263 36.98 3.50 22.74
N LYS A 264 35.85 3.02 23.29
CA LYS A 264 35.27 3.57 24.52
C LYS A 264 36.20 3.43 25.74
N LYS A 265 37.00 2.36 25.79
CA LYS A 265 38.01 2.19 26.83
C LYS A 265 39.12 3.24 26.70
N ARG A 266 39.64 3.47 25.48
CA ARG A 266 40.68 4.48 25.22
C ARG A 266 40.20 5.90 25.55
N GLU A 267 38.96 6.24 25.22
CA GLU A 267 38.37 7.54 25.56
C GLU A 267 38.29 7.76 27.06
N ARG A 268 37.95 6.72 27.84
CA ARG A 268 37.92 6.78 29.31
C ARG A 268 39.31 6.89 29.95
N GLU A 269 40.32 6.29 29.33
CA GLU A 269 41.71 6.37 29.82
C GLU A 269 42.37 7.72 29.47
N ALA A 270 41.82 8.45 28.50
CA ALA A 270 42.29 9.77 28.08
C ALA A 270 41.59 10.95 28.77
N ALA A 271 40.51 10.70 29.52
CA ALA A 271 39.72 11.68 30.27
C ALA A 271 40.09 11.65 31.76
#